data_AF-A0A917WE62-F1
#
_entry.id   AF-A0A917WE62-F1
#
_cell.length_a   1.000
_cell.length_b   1.000
_cell.length_c   1.000
_cell.angle_alpha   90.00
_cell.angle_beta   90.00
_cell.angle_gamma   90.00
#
_symmetry.space_group_name_H-M   'P 1'
#
loop_
_entity.id
_entity.type
_entity.pdbx_description
1 polymer ?
#
loop_
_entity_poly.entity_id
_entity_poly.type
_entity_poly.pdbx_seq_one_letter_code
_entity_poly.pdbx_strand_id
1 'polypeptide(L)'
;MQRLPTIPGRPRAVAVGAAGVVLAALFAYLWAHDYTGPHHGQFDLAIYWNAVRFWADGNHLYDYAQYDPVNVSLGFTYPPLAAVLMRPMLLLGLPATVVLSVAAIVAAAALSVLLCVRERFALRGGRLAVTVGVATAALFTLEPVRQTLAYGQINLYLAVLVLGDLLVLGRRRSRWTGLGVGLAMA
;
A
#
# COMPACT_ATOMS: atom_id res chain seq x y z
N MET A 1 -20.21 -17.95 -47.49
CA MET A 1 -20.08 -17.61 -46.06
C MET A 1 -18.62 -17.76 -45.64
N GLN A 2 -17.83 -16.69 -45.67
CA GLN A 2 -16.42 -16.69 -45.25
C GLN A 2 -16.33 -16.53 -43.72
N ARG A 3 -15.72 -17.51 -43.04
CA ARG A 3 -15.34 -17.37 -41.63
C ARG A 3 -14.10 -16.49 -41.55
N LEU A 4 -14.20 -15.34 -40.87
CA LEU A 4 -13.04 -14.49 -40.57
C LEU A 4 -12.06 -15.25 -39.64
N PRO A 5 -10.74 -15.08 -39.83
CA PRO A 5 -9.74 -15.73 -39.00
C PRO A 5 -9.75 -15.14 -37.57
N THR A 6 -9.98 -15.99 -36.58
CA THR A 6 -9.78 -15.65 -35.17
C THR A 6 -8.29 -15.54 -34.89
N ILE A 7 -7.77 -14.31 -34.73
CA ILE A 7 -6.38 -14.07 -34.31
C ILE A 7 -6.21 -14.60 -32.86
N PRO A 8 -5.38 -15.62 -32.61
CA PRO A 8 -5.16 -16.12 -31.27
C PRO A 8 -4.15 -15.24 -30.51
N GLY A 9 -4.49 -14.87 -29.29
CA GLY A 9 -3.54 -14.69 -28.18
C GLY A 9 -2.84 -13.34 -28.03
N ARG A 10 -3.40 -12.43 -27.23
CA ARG A 10 -2.61 -11.34 -26.58
C ARG A 10 -2.94 -11.00 -25.10
N PRO A 11 -3.61 -11.82 -24.26
CA PRO A 11 -3.85 -11.43 -22.87
C PRO A 11 -2.56 -11.25 -22.04
N ARG A 12 -1.51 -12.03 -22.34
CA ARG A 12 -0.19 -11.94 -21.68
C ARG A 12 0.57 -10.67 -22.02
N ALA A 13 0.59 -10.28 -23.30
CA ALA A 13 1.27 -9.06 -23.76
C ALA A 13 0.65 -7.80 -23.14
N VAL A 14 -0.68 -7.78 -22.95
CA VAL A 14 -1.34 -6.61 -22.35
C VAL A 14 -1.24 -6.60 -20.81
N ALA A 15 -1.20 -7.76 -20.16
CA ALA A 15 -0.90 -7.85 -18.72
C ALA A 15 0.54 -7.38 -18.42
N VAL A 16 1.51 -7.78 -19.23
CA VAL A 16 2.90 -7.33 -19.16
C VAL A 16 3.01 -5.84 -19.46
N GLY A 17 2.28 -5.33 -20.46
CA GLY A 17 2.23 -3.89 -20.76
C GLY A 17 1.64 -3.06 -19.63
N ALA A 18 0.57 -3.52 -18.99
CA ALA A 18 -0.04 -2.82 -17.86
C ALA A 18 0.80 -2.87 -16.58
N ALA A 19 1.44 -4.02 -16.30
CA ALA A 19 2.46 -4.09 -15.25
C ALA A 19 3.61 -3.12 -15.55
N GLY A 20 4.05 -3.03 -16.80
CA GLY A 20 5.05 -2.05 -17.24
C GLY A 20 4.61 -0.60 -17.03
N VAL A 21 3.34 -0.26 -17.30
CA VAL A 21 2.81 1.09 -17.06
C VAL A 21 2.69 1.40 -15.57
N VAL A 22 2.26 0.45 -14.73
CA VAL A 22 2.27 0.61 -13.27
C VAL A 22 3.69 0.79 -12.75
N LEU A 23 4.63 -0.02 -13.23
CA LEU A 23 6.04 0.05 -12.84
C LEU A 23 6.69 1.35 -13.33
N ALA A 24 6.33 1.85 -14.51
CA ALA A 24 6.83 3.12 -15.04
C ALA A 24 6.21 4.33 -14.31
N ALA A 25 4.91 4.28 -13.99
CA ALA A 25 4.25 5.32 -13.21
C ALA A 25 4.76 5.33 -11.76
N LEU A 26 4.98 4.15 -11.19
CA LEU A 26 5.66 3.97 -9.92
C LEU A 26 7.07 4.55 -9.97
N PHE A 27 7.85 4.18 -10.98
CA PHE A 27 9.22 4.67 -11.16
C PHE A 27 9.26 6.19 -11.31
N ALA A 28 8.40 6.77 -12.14
CA ALA A 28 8.32 8.22 -12.33
C ALA A 28 7.86 8.95 -11.07
N TYR A 29 6.92 8.38 -10.32
CA TYR A 29 6.50 8.91 -9.03
C TYR A 29 7.63 8.82 -7.99
N LEU A 30 8.32 7.67 -7.89
CA LEU A 30 9.43 7.48 -6.95
C LEU A 30 10.58 8.42 -7.28
N TRP A 31 10.92 8.54 -8.56
CA TRP A 31 11.91 9.49 -9.05
C TRP A 31 11.50 10.94 -8.75
N ALA A 32 10.24 11.32 -8.99
CA ALA A 32 9.75 12.67 -8.67
C ALA A 32 9.70 12.94 -7.16
N HIS A 33 9.35 11.94 -6.34
CA HIS A 33 9.42 12.03 -4.89
C HIS A 33 10.85 12.21 -4.40
N ASP A 34 11.81 11.49 -4.98
CA ASP A 34 13.25 11.58 -4.66
C ASP A 34 13.92 12.87 -5.15
N TYR A 35 13.32 13.60 -6.10
CA TYR A 35 13.87 14.84 -6.64
C TYR A 35 13.11 16.11 -6.24
N THR A 36 11.83 16.04 -5.87
CA THR A 36 10.97 17.23 -5.69
C THR A 36 10.04 17.21 -4.45
N GLY A 37 9.92 16.07 -3.75
CA GLY A 37 9.03 15.96 -2.59
C GLY A 37 9.70 16.32 -1.26
N PRO A 38 8.94 16.70 -0.21
CA PRO A 38 9.51 16.81 1.13
C PRO A 38 9.95 15.40 1.58
N HIS A 39 11.27 15.19 1.61
CA HIS A 39 11.87 13.91 1.97
C HIS A 39 11.70 13.63 3.46
N HIS A 40 10.61 12.96 3.82
CA HIS A 40 10.44 12.44 5.18
C HIS A 40 11.12 11.07 5.35
N GLY A 41 11.61 10.43 4.28
CA GLY A 41 12.38 9.19 4.38
C GLY A 41 11.63 8.04 5.06
N GLN A 42 10.30 7.99 4.91
CA GLN A 42 9.41 7.14 5.70
C GLN A 42 9.57 7.33 7.21
N PHE A 43 9.52 8.59 7.64
CA PHE A 43 9.70 9.01 9.03
C PHE A 43 8.85 8.22 10.02
N ASP A 44 7.56 8.04 9.75
CA ASP A 44 6.66 7.28 10.63
C ASP A 44 7.12 5.82 10.73
N LEU A 45 7.42 5.17 9.60
CA LEU A 45 7.93 3.81 9.61
C LEU A 45 9.23 3.69 10.40
N ALA A 46 10.14 4.66 10.26
CA ALA A 46 11.41 4.67 10.97
C ALA A 46 11.20 4.79 12.49
N ILE A 47 10.28 5.66 12.95
CA ILE A 47 9.90 5.78 14.36
C ILE A 47 9.45 4.43 14.91
N TYR A 48 8.54 3.74 14.21
CA TYR A 48 8.04 2.45 14.70
C TYR A 48 9.10 1.35 14.63
N TRP A 49 9.93 1.29 13.58
CA TRP A 49 11.02 0.32 13.48
C TRP A 49 12.02 0.52 14.63
N ASN A 50 12.40 1.76 14.90
CA ASN A 50 13.32 2.10 15.99
C ASN A 50 12.70 1.82 17.37
N ALA A 51 11.41 2.12 17.58
CA ALA A 51 10.72 1.82 18.83
C ALA A 51 10.69 0.31 19.11
N VAL A 52 10.38 -0.50 18.09
CA VAL A 52 10.34 -1.96 18.21
C VAL A 52 11.76 -2.52 18.41
N ARG A 53 12.78 -1.92 17.78
CA ARG A 53 14.20 -2.25 18.00
C ARG A 53 14.62 -1.96 19.43
N PHE A 54 14.32 -0.76 19.93
CA PHE A 54 14.60 -0.32 21.29
C PHE A 54 13.97 -1.26 22.34
N TRP A 55 12.73 -1.67 22.11
CA TRP A 55 12.05 -2.68 22.93
C TRP A 55 12.73 -4.06 22.83
N ALA A 56 13.12 -4.49 21.62
CA ALA A 56 13.81 -5.77 21.42
C ALA A 56 15.20 -5.81 22.10
N ASP A 57 15.83 -4.65 22.29
CA ASP A 57 17.10 -4.50 23.02
C ASP A 57 16.91 -4.51 24.56
N GLY A 58 15.68 -4.69 25.06
CA GLY A 58 15.37 -4.91 26.49
C GLY A 58 14.78 -3.71 27.23
N ASN A 59 14.52 -2.61 26.53
CA ASN A 59 13.94 -1.40 27.12
C ASN A 59 12.40 -1.46 27.14
N HIS A 60 11.77 -0.55 27.89
CA HIS A 60 10.31 -0.41 27.86
C HIS A 60 9.87 0.25 26.56
N LEU A 61 8.90 -0.35 25.86
CA LEU A 61 8.46 0.08 24.53
C LEU A 61 8.02 1.56 24.48
N TYR A 62 7.31 2.02 25.51
CA TYR A 62 6.74 3.37 25.58
C TYR A 62 7.74 4.43 26.06
N ASP A 63 8.94 4.04 26.46
CA ASP A 63 10.02 4.97 26.82
C ASP A 63 10.76 5.46 25.57
N TYR A 64 10.51 4.85 24.41
CA TYR A 64 11.09 5.30 23.15
C TYR A 64 10.52 6.66 22.73
N ALA A 65 11.42 7.62 22.49
CA ALA A 65 11.07 8.95 22.00
C ALA A 65 12.12 9.43 20.97
N GLN A 66 11.65 9.83 19.80
CA GLN A 66 12.44 10.47 18.76
C GLN A 66 12.05 11.95 18.67
N TYR A 67 13.05 12.84 18.64
CA TYR A 67 12.79 14.27 18.51
C TYR A 67 12.13 14.58 17.15
N ASP A 68 11.11 15.43 17.19
CA ASP A 68 10.44 15.98 16.02
C ASP A 68 10.29 17.50 16.18
N PRO A 69 10.68 18.31 15.18
CA PRO A 69 10.63 19.77 15.29
C PRO A 69 9.23 20.35 15.55
N VAL A 70 8.17 19.62 15.18
CA VAL A 70 6.79 20.07 15.30
C VAL A 70 6.15 19.56 16.58
N ASN A 71 6.36 18.29 16.92
CA ASN A 71 5.68 17.59 18.01
C ASN A 71 6.54 17.40 19.27
N VAL A 72 7.75 17.97 19.30
CA VAL A 72 8.77 17.83 20.38
C VAL A 72 9.33 16.41 20.47
N SER A 73 8.49 15.40 20.61
CA SER A 73 8.89 14.00 20.62
C SER A 73 7.77 13.09 20.08
N LEU A 74 8.15 12.12 19.26
CA LEU A 74 7.27 11.07 18.76
C LEU A 74 7.76 9.71 19.24
N GLY A 75 6.83 8.85 19.65
CA GLY A 75 7.13 7.52 20.18
C GLY A 75 6.13 6.47 19.69
N PHE A 76 6.09 5.32 20.36
CA PHE A 76 5.13 4.27 20.05
C PHE A 76 3.74 4.59 20.61
N THR A 77 2.73 4.69 19.76
CA THR A 77 1.35 5.11 20.16
C THR A 77 0.31 4.00 20.03
N TYR A 78 0.65 2.88 19.41
CA TYR A 78 -0.27 1.77 19.20
C TYR A 78 -0.32 0.82 20.41
N PRO A 79 -1.34 -0.07 20.47
CA PRO A 79 -1.38 -1.14 21.47
C PRO A 79 -0.14 -2.05 21.37
N PRO A 80 0.28 -2.72 22.47
CA PRO A 80 1.46 -3.59 22.46
C PRO A 80 1.41 -4.72 21.42
N LEU A 81 0.20 -5.17 21.06
CA LEU A 81 -0.02 -6.14 20.00
C LEU A 81 0.59 -5.68 18.67
N ALA A 82 0.52 -4.38 18.35
CA ALA A 82 1.12 -3.83 17.14
C ALA A 82 2.65 -4.00 17.16
N ALA A 83 3.31 -3.77 18.30
CA ALA A 83 4.76 -3.97 18.41
C ALA A 83 5.16 -5.45 18.21
N VAL A 84 4.34 -6.39 18.70
CA VAL A 84 4.54 -7.82 18.46
C VAL A 84 4.42 -8.15 16.98
N LEU A 85 3.41 -7.62 16.30
CA LEU A 85 3.19 -7.82 14.85
C LEU A 85 4.27 -7.13 14.00
N MET A 86 4.85 -6.05 14.50
CA MET A 86 5.96 -5.33 13.87
C MET A 86 7.33 -5.92 14.25
N ARG A 87 7.44 -6.84 15.20
CA ARG A 87 8.75 -7.42 15.53
C ARG A 87 9.45 -8.13 14.35
N PRO A 88 8.74 -8.86 13.46
CA PRO A 88 9.38 -9.51 12.31
C PRO A 88 10.08 -8.57 11.33
N MET A 89 9.71 -7.29 11.23
CA MET A 89 10.45 -6.34 10.36
C MET A 89 11.87 -6.06 10.87
N LEU A 90 12.19 -6.39 12.12
CA LEU A 90 13.58 -6.32 12.62
C LEU A 90 14.49 -7.42 12.05
N LEU A 91 13.93 -8.46 11.44
CA LEU A 91 14.71 -9.42 10.66
C LEU A 91 15.37 -8.76 9.44
N LEU A 92 14.88 -7.58 9.07
CA LEU A 92 15.38 -6.74 8.00
C LEU A 92 15.98 -5.47 8.58
N GLY A 93 17.04 -4.96 7.95
CA GLY A 93 17.51 -3.60 8.21
C GLY A 93 16.48 -2.57 7.73
N LEU A 94 16.48 -1.39 8.35
CA LEU A 94 15.57 -0.29 8.00
C LEU A 94 15.49 0.00 6.47
N PRO A 95 16.59 0.02 5.69
CA PRO A 95 16.50 0.26 4.24
C PRO A 95 15.67 -0.81 3.51
N ALA A 96 15.83 -2.08 3.89
CA ALA A 96 15.06 -3.16 3.29
C ALA A 96 13.58 -3.07 3.68
N THR A 97 13.29 -2.70 4.93
CA THR A 97 11.92 -2.44 5.39
C THR A 97 11.26 -1.30 4.62
N VAL A 98 11.99 -0.23 4.33
CA VAL A 98 11.50 0.90 3.51
C VAL A 98 11.16 0.46 2.09
N VAL A 99 12.04 -0.29 1.43
CA VAL A 99 11.79 -0.82 0.08
C VAL A 99 10.53 -1.69 0.04
N LEU A 100 10.38 -2.59 1.02
CA LEU A 100 9.19 -3.43 1.12
C LEU A 100 7.92 -2.63 1.41
N SER A 101 8.02 -1.62 2.28
CA SER A 101 6.91 -0.71 2.59
C SER A 101 6.44 0.03 1.34
N VAL A 102 7.36 0.64 0.58
CA VAL A 102 7.03 1.30 -0.69
C VAL A 102 6.32 0.34 -1.64
N ALA A 103 6.86 -0.87 -1.84
CA ALA A 103 6.24 -1.88 -2.71
C ALA A 103 4.83 -2.27 -2.22
N ALA A 104 4.65 -2.43 -0.90
CA ALA A 104 3.38 -2.79 -0.29
C ALA A 104 2.34 -1.66 -0.42
N ILE A 105 2.71 -0.40 -0.18
CA ILE A 105 1.82 0.77 -0.34
C ILE A 105 1.31 0.86 -1.79
N VAL A 106 2.19 0.64 -2.76
CA VAL A 106 1.84 0.68 -4.19
C VAL A 106 0.94 -0.49 -4.57
N ALA A 107 1.23 -1.68 -4.07
CA ALA A 107 0.36 -2.84 -4.25
C ALA A 107 -1.02 -2.60 -3.63
N ALA A 108 -1.09 -1.99 -2.44
CA ALA A 108 -2.34 -1.66 -1.77
C ALA A 108 -3.14 -0.60 -2.53
N ALA A 109 -2.48 0.43 -3.07
CA ALA A 109 -3.10 1.42 -3.97
C ALA A 109 -3.72 0.75 -5.20
N ALA A 110 -2.92 -0.06 -5.91
CA ALA A 110 -3.36 -0.76 -7.11
C ALA A 110 -4.50 -1.75 -6.83
N LEU A 111 -4.44 -2.45 -5.69
CA LEU A 111 -5.49 -3.37 -5.26
C LEU A 111 -6.78 -2.62 -4.93
N SER A 112 -6.70 -1.50 -4.22
CA SER A 112 -7.86 -0.65 -3.92
C SER A 112 -8.56 -0.19 -5.21
N VAL A 113 -7.78 0.30 -6.18
CA VAL A 113 -8.29 0.69 -7.50
C VAL A 113 -8.89 -0.50 -8.23
N LEU A 114 -8.21 -1.66 -8.22
CA LEU A 114 -8.70 -2.88 -8.86
C LEU A 114 -10.06 -3.32 -8.30
N LEU A 115 -10.22 -3.32 -6.97
CA LEU A 115 -11.47 -3.68 -6.31
C LEU A 115 -12.60 -2.74 -6.75
N CYS A 116 -12.37 -1.42 -6.72
CA CYS A 116 -13.34 -0.42 -7.15
C CYS A 116 -13.69 -0.53 -8.65
N VAL A 117 -12.69 -0.69 -9.52
CA VAL A 117 -12.89 -0.76 -10.97
C VAL A 117 -13.63 -2.03 -11.37
N ARG A 118 -13.24 -3.18 -10.81
CA ARG A 118 -13.93 -4.46 -11.09
C ARG A 118 -15.37 -4.45 -10.64
N GLU A 119 -15.65 -3.74 -9.54
CA GLU A 119 -17.00 -3.64 -9.04
C GLU A 119 -17.86 -2.71 -9.90
N ARG A 120 -17.34 -1.53 -10.26
CA ARG A 120 -18.13 -0.53 -10.96
C ARG A 120 -18.22 -0.76 -12.46
N PHE A 121 -17.23 -1.44 -13.05
CA PHE A 121 -17.09 -1.58 -14.49
C PHE A 121 -16.83 -3.03 -14.91
N ALA A 122 -17.51 -3.49 -15.96
CA ALA A 122 -17.34 -4.82 -16.53
C ALA A 122 -16.08 -4.92 -17.45
N LEU A 123 -14.96 -4.36 -17.01
CA LEU A 123 -13.69 -4.40 -17.75
C LEU A 123 -12.98 -5.74 -17.56
N ARG A 124 -12.33 -6.25 -18.61
CA ARG A 124 -11.61 -7.53 -18.60
C ARG A 124 -10.27 -7.43 -19.31
N GLY A 125 -9.37 -8.34 -18.93
CA GLY A 125 -8.06 -8.50 -19.56
C GLY A 125 -7.28 -7.19 -19.62
N GLY A 126 -6.75 -6.88 -20.79
CA GLY A 126 -5.89 -5.73 -21.00
C GLY A 126 -6.49 -4.37 -20.67
N ARG A 127 -7.78 -4.17 -20.98
CA ARG A 127 -8.48 -2.92 -20.66
C ARG A 127 -8.56 -2.66 -19.16
N LEU A 128 -8.89 -3.70 -18.38
CA LEU A 128 -8.89 -3.61 -16.92
C LEU A 128 -7.50 -3.21 -16.41
N ALA A 129 -6.46 -3.85 -16.93
CA ALA A 129 -5.10 -3.64 -16.47
C ALA A 129 -4.60 -2.20 -16.78
N VAL A 130 -4.89 -1.66 -17.97
CA VAL A 130 -4.57 -0.27 -18.32
C VAL A 130 -5.37 0.71 -17.46
N THR A 131 -6.67 0.49 -17.29
CA THR A 131 -7.52 1.36 -16.45
C THR A 131 -7.03 1.38 -15.01
N VAL A 132 -6.69 0.22 -14.43
CA VAL A 132 -6.13 0.15 -13.08
C VAL A 132 -4.78 0.86 -13.01
N GLY A 133 -3.90 0.69 -14.00
CA GLY A 133 -2.61 1.37 -14.01
C GLY A 133 -2.74 2.89 -14.06
N VAL A 134 -3.55 3.42 -14.98
CA VAL A 134 -3.80 4.86 -15.10
C VAL A 134 -4.48 5.42 -13.86
N ALA A 135 -5.51 4.75 -13.33
CA ALA A 135 -6.21 5.21 -12.14
C ALA A 135 -5.33 5.12 -10.88
N THR A 136 -4.43 4.15 -10.78
CA THR A 136 -3.44 4.07 -9.69
C THR A 136 -2.45 5.21 -9.78
N ALA A 137 -1.94 5.52 -10.97
CA ALA A 137 -1.06 6.67 -11.18
C ALA A 137 -1.75 7.99 -10.79
N ALA A 138 -3.03 8.16 -11.18
CA ALA A 138 -3.84 9.30 -10.78
C ALA A 138 -4.08 9.33 -9.26
N LEU A 139 -4.26 8.18 -8.60
CA LEU A 139 -4.45 8.10 -7.15
C LEU A 139 -3.24 8.67 -6.39
N PHE A 140 -2.02 8.44 -6.89
CA PHE A 140 -0.78 8.97 -6.30
C PHE A 140 -0.61 10.49 -6.43
N THR A 141 -1.41 11.17 -7.26
CA THR A 141 -1.41 12.64 -7.30
C THR A 141 -2.20 13.25 -6.14
N LEU A 142 -3.07 12.46 -5.49
CA LEU A 142 -3.82 12.90 -4.33
C LEU A 142 -2.90 13.04 -3.12
N GLU A 143 -2.99 14.19 -2.46
CA GLU A 143 -2.25 14.49 -1.23
C GLU A 143 -2.19 13.34 -0.23
N PRO A 144 -3.32 12.74 0.23
CA PRO A 144 -3.28 11.71 1.27
C PRO A 144 -2.48 10.45 0.86
N VAL A 145 -2.46 10.12 -0.43
CA VAL A 145 -1.76 8.94 -0.95
C VAL A 145 -0.26 9.25 -1.05
N ARG A 146 0.08 10.46 -1.52
CA ARG A 146 1.45 10.95 -1.56
C ARG A 146 2.07 10.98 -0.16
N GLN A 147 1.34 11.53 0.81
CA GLN A 147 1.74 11.56 2.22
C GLN A 147 1.92 10.15 2.79
N THR A 148 0.97 9.22 2.51
CA THR A 148 1.08 7.83 2.97
C THR A 148 2.39 7.19 2.53
N LEU A 149 2.80 7.41 1.28
CA LEU A 149 4.08 6.87 0.80
C LEU A 149 5.29 7.59 1.41
N ALA A 150 5.24 8.91 1.51
CA ALA A 150 6.34 9.73 2.02
C ALA A 150 6.70 9.39 3.47
N TYR A 151 5.69 9.12 4.30
CA TYR A 151 5.84 8.77 5.72
C TYR A 151 5.89 7.26 5.98
N GLY A 152 5.45 6.42 5.04
CA GLY A 152 5.37 4.97 5.23
C GLY A 152 4.16 4.54 6.06
N GLN A 153 3.03 5.23 5.91
CA GLN A 153 1.82 5.02 6.69
C GLN A 153 1.01 3.80 6.24
N ILE A 154 0.16 3.32 7.15
CA ILE A 154 -0.66 2.13 6.94
C ILE A 154 -2.03 2.38 6.29
N ASN A 155 -2.38 3.65 6.04
CA ASN A 155 -3.73 4.07 5.64
C ASN A 155 -4.27 3.30 4.42
N LEU A 156 -3.43 3.02 3.42
CA LEU A 156 -3.84 2.25 2.25
C LEU A 156 -4.08 0.77 2.55
N TYR A 157 -3.40 0.19 3.55
CA TYR A 157 -3.69 -1.19 3.98
C TYR A 157 -5.07 -1.26 4.62
N LEU A 158 -5.41 -0.28 5.46
CA LEU A 158 -6.73 -0.16 6.07
C LEU A 158 -7.81 0.01 4.99
N ALA A 159 -7.55 0.85 3.98
CA ALA A 159 -8.46 1.01 2.85
C ALA A 159 -8.70 -0.31 2.10
N VAL A 160 -7.65 -1.11 1.86
CA VAL A 160 -7.79 -2.44 1.23
C VAL A 160 -8.64 -3.37 2.09
N LEU A 161 -8.44 -3.40 3.41
CA LEU A 161 -9.23 -4.23 4.32
C LEU A 161 -10.72 -3.87 4.26
N VAL A 162 -11.03 -2.58 4.34
CA VAL A 162 -12.41 -2.07 4.28
C VAL A 162 -13.04 -2.34 2.91
N LEU A 163 -12.34 -2.03 1.82
CA LEU A 163 -12.85 -2.27 0.45
C LEU A 163 -13.03 -3.76 0.16
N GLY A 164 -12.10 -4.61 0.61
CA GLY A 164 -12.22 -6.06 0.46
C GLY A 164 -13.43 -6.60 1.22
N ASP A 165 -13.66 -6.11 2.43
CA ASP A 165 -14.81 -6.50 3.24
C ASP A 165 -16.14 -6.10 2.56
N LEU A 166 -16.26 -4.85 2.13
CA LEU A 166 -17.50 -4.34 1.54
C LEU A 166 -17.76 -4.87 0.13
N LEU A 167 -16.74 -4.81 -0.74
CA LEU A 167 -16.90 -5.08 -2.17
C LEU A 167 -16.75 -6.57 -2.50
N VAL A 168 -16.05 -7.36 -1.68
CA VAL A 168 -15.85 -8.80 -1.93
C VAL A 168 -16.65 -9.66 -0.96
N LEU A 169 -16.46 -9.50 0.35
CA LEU A 169 -17.08 -10.38 1.35
C LEU A 169 -18.58 -10.10 1.50
N GLY A 170 -18.95 -8.84 1.69
CA GLY A 170 -20.35 -8.41 1.85
C GLY A 170 -21.20 -8.75 0.63
N ARG A 171 -20.69 -8.51 -0.58
CA ARG A 171 -21.39 -8.88 -1.82
C ARG A 171 -21.58 -10.38 -1.99
N ARG A 172 -20.61 -11.19 -1.58
CA ARG A 172 -20.72 -12.67 -1.64
C ARG A 172 -21.53 -13.25 -0.48
N ARG A 173 -22.08 -12.40 0.41
CA ARG A 173 -22.75 -12.82 1.66
C ARG A 173 -21.89 -13.80 2.45
N SER A 174 -20.58 -13.54 2.49
CA SER A 174 -19.65 -14.37 3.24
C SER A 174 -19.95 -14.25 4.73
N ARG A 175 -19.83 -15.36 5.46
CA ARG A 175 -19.88 -15.37 6.94
C ARG A 175 -18.77 -14.54 7.61
N TRP A 176 -17.76 -14.14 6.84
CA TRP A 176 -16.60 -13.35 7.29
C TRP A 176 -16.76 -11.85 7.03
N THR A 177 -17.91 -11.41 6.51
CA THR A 177 -18.21 -9.98 6.33
C THR A 177 -18.13 -9.25 7.67
N GLY A 178 -17.48 -8.10 7.70
CA GLY A 178 -17.21 -7.30 8.89
C GLY A 178 -15.81 -7.52 9.48
N LEU A 179 -15.12 -8.60 9.12
CA LEU A 179 -13.79 -8.90 9.66
C LEU A 179 -12.73 -7.90 9.17
N GLY A 180 -12.79 -7.49 7.89
CA GLY A 180 -11.83 -6.52 7.36
C GLY A 180 -12.01 -5.13 7.98
N VAL A 181 -13.26 -4.68 8.14
CA VAL A 181 -13.57 -3.42 8.82
C VAL A 181 -13.18 -3.49 10.30
N GLY A 182 -13.49 -4.60 10.97
CA GLY A 182 -13.13 -4.80 12.37
C GLY A 182 -11.62 -4.75 12.61
N LEU A 183 -10.83 -5.40 11.75
CA LEU A 183 -9.36 -5.33 11.80
C LEU A 183 -8.83 -3.93 11.52
N ALA A 184 -9.52 -3.13 10.70
CA ALA A 184 -9.11 -1.76 10.41
C ALA A 184 -9.40 -0.77 11.54
N MET A 185 -10.32 -1.12 12.46
CA MET A 185 -10.71 -0.29 13.60
C MET A 185 -10.04 -0.69 14.93
N ALA A 186 -9.42 -1.87 14.99
CA ALA A 186 -8.77 -2.43 16.18
C ALA A 186 -7.38 -1.83 16.41
#